data_AF-A0A3P8W4N2-F1
#
_entry.id   AF-A0A3P8W4N2-F1
#
_cell.length_a   1.000
_cell.length_b   1.000
_cell.length_c   1.000
_cell.angle_alpha   90.00
_cell.angle_beta   90.00
_cell.angle_gamma   90.00
#
_symmetry.space_group_name_H-M   'P 1'
#
loop_
_entity.id
_entity.type
_entity.pdbx_description
1 polymer ?
#
loop_
_entity_poly.entity_id
_entity_poly.type
_entity_poly.pdbx_seq_one_letter_code
_entity_poly.pdbx_strand_id
1 'polypeptide(L)'
;METAMCPARIRSLVKDISGQTRKDEKLYPENFTRILDRLLDGYDNRLRPGFGGPVTEVKTDIYVTSFGPVSDVEMEYTMDVFFRQTWVDRRLMYEGPVEILRLNNLMVTKVWTPDTFFRNGKRSVAHNMTAPNKLFRIMKNGTILYTMRLTISAECPMKLVNFPMDGHACPLKFGSCKSCMCGWRCVCVCVCCGHLSQSTGNSQ
;
A
#
# COMPACT_ATOMS: atom_id res chain seq x y z
N MET A 1 10.17 54.76 47.06
CA MET A 1 8.90 54.03 47.23
C MET A 1 7.82 54.98 46.76
N GLU A 2 7.49 54.92 45.47
CA GLU A 2 6.28 54.24 44.93
C GLU A 2 5.03 55.10 45.16
N THR A 3 4.18 55.43 44.18
CA THR A 3 3.97 54.93 42.80
C THR A 3 3.18 55.98 42.00
N ALA A 4 3.41 55.97 40.69
CA ALA A 4 2.80 56.85 39.69
C ALA A 4 1.36 56.46 39.33
N MET A 5 0.60 57.45 38.87
CA MET A 5 -0.81 57.41 38.47
C MET A 5 -0.97 57.20 36.95
N CYS A 6 -2.10 56.58 36.59
CA CYS A 6 -2.54 56.03 35.30
C CYS A 6 -2.92 57.06 34.18
N PRO A 7 -3.30 56.60 32.96
CA PRO A 7 -2.88 57.18 31.67
C PRO A 7 -3.96 57.95 30.89
N ALA A 8 -3.57 58.65 29.81
CA ALA A 8 -4.48 59.04 28.72
C ALA A 8 -3.81 59.07 27.32
N ARG A 9 -4.64 58.69 26.35
CA ARG A 9 -4.45 58.40 24.91
C ARG A 9 -3.95 59.58 24.04
N ILE A 10 -3.30 59.24 22.92
CA ILE A 10 -3.31 60.04 21.68
C ILE A 10 -3.71 59.14 20.48
N ARG A 11 -4.75 59.57 19.74
CA ARG A 11 -5.16 59.16 18.37
C ARG A 11 -4.21 59.84 17.37
N SER A 12 -3.88 59.41 16.15
CA SER A 12 -4.57 58.70 15.07
C SER A 12 -3.60 58.51 13.89
N LEU A 13 -3.83 57.52 13.01
CA LEU A 13 -3.91 57.73 11.55
C LEU A 13 -4.63 56.52 10.91
N VAL A 14 -5.67 56.82 10.15
CA VAL A 14 -6.61 55.93 9.47
C VAL A 14 -6.23 55.85 7.99
N LYS A 15 -6.25 54.67 7.37
CA LYS A 15 -7.06 54.38 6.16
C LYS A 15 -6.85 52.95 5.63
N ASP A 16 -7.99 52.38 5.26
CA ASP A 16 -8.24 51.08 4.66
C ASP A 16 -7.46 50.79 3.37
N ILE A 17 -7.03 49.53 3.21
CA ILE A 17 -6.90 48.88 1.90
C ILE A 17 -7.60 47.51 1.98
N SER A 18 -8.74 47.47 1.32
CA SER A 18 -9.40 46.26 0.83
C SER A 18 -8.55 45.56 -0.24
N GLY A 19 -8.59 44.23 -0.27
CA GLY A 19 -8.22 43.45 -1.46
C GLY A 19 -7.17 42.35 -1.23
N GLN A 20 -7.60 41.11 -1.47
CA GLN A 20 -6.84 39.91 -1.82
C GLN A 20 -5.57 39.57 -1.00
N THR A 21 -5.46 38.37 -0.41
CA THR A 21 -5.34 37.15 -1.23
C THR A 21 -5.86 35.91 -0.48
N ARG A 22 -7.15 35.63 -0.64
CA ARG A 22 -7.66 34.25 -0.67
C ARG A 22 -7.16 33.59 -1.96
N LYS A 23 -6.07 32.80 -1.94
CA LYS A 23 -5.69 31.93 -3.08
C LYS A 23 -5.06 30.58 -2.73
N ASP A 24 -5.18 30.07 -1.50
CA ASP A 24 -4.60 28.74 -1.19
C ASP A 24 -5.55 27.54 -1.34
N GLU A 25 -6.80 27.72 -1.78
CA GLU A 25 -7.78 26.61 -1.82
C GLU A 25 -8.35 26.22 -3.20
N LYS A 26 -7.85 26.76 -4.33
CA LYS A 26 -8.43 26.41 -5.66
C LYS A 26 -7.45 26.22 -6.83
N LEU A 27 -6.19 25.83 -6.59
CA LEU A 27 -5.22 25.55 -7.68
C LEU A 27 -4.85 24.06 -7.85
N TYR A 28 -5.73 23.15 -7.45
CA TYR A 28 -5.37 21.74 -7.36
C TYR A 28 -5.98 20.83 -8.45
N PRO A 29 -7.28 20.83 -8.77
CA PRO A 29 -7.86 19.78 -9.62
C PRO A 29 -7.39 19.82 -11.09
N GLU A 30 -7.27 21.00 -11.70
CA GLU A 30 -6.86 21.16 -13.11
C GLU A 30 -5.41 20.70 -13.35
N ASN A 31 -4.52 20.87 -12.37
CA ASN A 31 -3.14 20.42 -12.47
C ASN A 31 -3.03 18.89 -12.31
N PHE A 32 -3.87 18.29 -11.46
CA PHE A 32 -3.87 16.84 -11.24
C PHE A 32 -4.26 16.05 -12.48
N THR A 33 -5.39 16.38 -13.10
CA THR A 33 -5.88 15.67 -14.29
C THR A 33 -4.89 15.81 -15.45
N ARG A 34 -4.33 17.00 -15.68
CA ARG A 34 -3.35 17.24 -16.76
C ARG A 34 -2.02 16.50 -16.55
N ILE A 35 -1.55 16.37 -15.31
CA ILE A 35 -0.35 15.57 -15.00
C ILE A 35 -0.64 14.10 -15.29
N LEU A 36 -1.79 13.58 -14.86
CA LEU A 36 -2.18 12.19 -15.06
C LEU A 36 -2.38 11.85 -16.54
N ASP A 37 -3.03 12.71 -17.32
CA ASP A 37 -3.23 12.48 -18.76
C ASP A 37 -1.89 12.44 -19.50
N ARG A 38 -0.95 13.31 -19.15
CA ARG A 38 0.42 13.30 -19.71
C ARG A 38 1.22 12.06 -19.30
N LEU A 39 1.06 11.58 -18.06
CA LEU A 39 1.74 10.39 -17.57
C LEU A 39 1.27 9.11 -18.26
N LEU A 40 0.00 9.06 -18.66
CA LEU A 40 -0.59 7.90 -19.31
C LEU A 40 -0.55 7.97 -20.84
N ASP A 41 -0.15 9.11 -21.42
CA ASP A 41 0.02 9.25 -22.86
C ASP A 41 1.19 8.36 -23.33
N GLY A 42 0.90 7.44 -24.24
CA GLY A 42 1.88 6.45 -24.72
C GLY A 42 2.30 5.38 -23.69
N TYR A 43 1.67 5.31 -22.52
CA TYR A 43 2.00 4.29 -21.51
C TYR A 43 1.40 2.93 -21.86
N ASP A 44 2.25 1.93 -22.11
CA ASP A 44 1.82 0.54 -22.26
C ASP A 44 1.92 -0.23 -20.93
N ASN A 45 0.74 -0.58 -20.39
CA ASN A 45 0.60 -1.35 -19.15
C ASN A 45 0.87 -2.86 -19.30
N ARG A 46 1.00 -3.36 -20.54
CA ARG A 46 1.31 -4.77 -20.81
C ARG A 46 2.79 -5.05 -20.61
N LEU A 47 3.63 -4.03 -20.73
CA LEU A 47 5.06 -4.12 -20.61
C LEU A 47 5.52 -3.84 -19.17
N ARG A 48 6.35 -4.72 -18.64
CA ARG A 48 6.96 -4.50 -17.32
C ARG A 48 7.90 -3.28 -17.35
N PRO A 49 8.02 -2.53 -16.25
CA PRO A 49 9.02 -1.48 -16.12
C PRO A 49 10.42 -2.06 -16.35
N GLY A 50 11.20 -1.46 -17.27
CA GLY A 50 12.52 -1.98 -17.64
C GLY A 50 12.46 -3.25 -18.50
N PHE A 51 11.44 -3.38 -19.36
CA PHE A 51 11.39 -4.44 -20.37
C PHE A 51 12.67 -4.43 -21.23
N GLY A 52 13.29 -5.60 -21.41
CA GLY A 52 14.60 -5.74 -22.07
C GLY A 52 15.81 -5.33 -21.22
N GLY A 53 15.60 -4.86 -19.99
CA GLY A 53 16.65 -4.45 -19.05
C GLY A 53 16.64 -5.24 -17.74
N PRO A 54 17.14 -4.64 -16.63
CA PRO A 54 17.27 -5.33 -15.34
C PRO A 54 15.92 -5.80 -14.78
N VAL A 55 15.96 -6.74 -13.84
CA VAL A 55 14.76 -7.25 -13.16
C VAL A 55 14.04 -6.14 -12.39
N THR A 56 12.72 -6.16 -12.38
CA THR A 56 11.91 -5.20 -11.62
C THR A 56 11.83 -5.70 -10.18
N GLU A 57 12.46 -4.98 -9.26
CA GLU A 57 12.36 -5.30 -7.82
C GLU A 57 11.01 -4.83 -7.28
N VAL A 58 10.24 -5.76 -6.71
CA VAL A 58 8.97 -5.48 -6.04
C VAL A 58 9.12 -5.81 -4.57
N LYS A 59 9.06 -4.78 -3.73
CA LYS A 59 9.08 -4.93 -2.27
C LYS A 59 7.67 -5.18 -1.77
N THR A 60 7.48 -6.25 -1.01
CA THR A 60 6.17 -6.64 -0.49
C THR A 60 6.12 -6.50 1.03
N ASP A 61 5.02 -5.99 1.55
CA ASP A 61 4.71 -5.87 2.97
C ASP A 61 3.32 -6.45 3.23
N ILE A 62 3.15 -7.16 4.35
CA ILE A 62 1.91 -7.83 4.72
C ILE A 62 1.56 -7.40 6.14
N TYR A 63 0.42 -6.73 6.27
CA TYR A 63 -0.16 -6.41 7.56
C TYR A 63 -1.39 -7.30 7.79
N VAL A 64 -1.31 -8.21 8.77
CA VAL A 64 -2.42 -9.10 9.11
C VAL A 64 -3.41 -8.35 10.00
N THR A 65 -4.67 -8.25 9.56
CA THR A 65 -5.73 -7.64 10.37
C THR A 65 -6.38 -8.65 11.29
N SER A 66 -6.60 -9.86 10.80
CA SER A 66 -7.24 -10.94 11.54
C SER A 66 -6.82 -12.29 11.00
N PHE A 67 -6.62 -13.25 11.90
CA PHE A 67 -6.59 -14.66 11.57
C PHE A 67 -8.02 -15.19 11.71
N GLY A 68 -8.54 -15.73 10.61
CA GLY A 68 -9.85 -16.37 10.53
C GLY A 68 -9.82 -17.81 11.03
N PRO A 69 -10.89 -18.57 10.78
CA PRO A 69 -10.97 -19.96 11.22
C PRO A 69 -9.92 -20.85 10.53
N VAL A 70 -9.47 -21.85 11.28
CA VAL A 70 -8.66 -22.96 10.80
C VAL A 70 -9.56 -24.19 10.71
N SER A 71 -9.60 -24.84 9.56
CA SER A 71 -10.32 -26.09 9.34
C SER A 71 -9.34 -27.26 9.30
N ASP A 72 -9.46 -28.14 10.29
CA ASP A 72 -8.77 -29.43 10.38
C ASP A 72 -9.27 -30.42 9.32
N VAL A 73 -10.57 -30.37 8.99
CA VAL A 73 -11.20 -31.18 7.94
C VAL A 73 -10.69 -30.80 6.55
N GLU A 74 -10.71 -29.52 6.21
CA GLU A 74 -10.31 -29.02 4.88
C GLU A 74 -8.80 -28.72 4.78
N MET A 75 -8.06 -28.88 5.88
CA MET A 75 -6.63 -28.55 5.98
C MET A 75 -6.32 -27.15 5.45
N GLU A 76 -7.09 -26.16 5.88
CA GLU A 76 -6.96 -24.79 5.43
C GLU A 76 -7.16 -23.78 6.56
N TYR A 77 -6.68 -22.57 6.34
CA TYR A 77 -6.87 -21.46 7.26
C TYR A 77 -7.18 -20.19 6.47
N THR A 78 -8.01 -19.35 7.06
CA THR A 78 -8.37 -18.05 6.46
C THR A 78 -7.66 -16.92 7.20
N MET A 79 -7.24 -15.88 6.49
CA MET A 79 -6.70 -14.66 7.07
C MET A 79 -7.17 -13.44 6.29
N ASP A 80 -7.34 -12.32 6.98
CA ASP A 80 -7.55 -11.01 6.36
C ASP A 80 -6.26 -10.20 6.48
N VAL A 81 -5.82 -9.63 5.36
CA VAL A 81 -4.56 -8.89 5.28
C VAL A 81 -4.70 -7.62 4.46
N PHE A 82 -3.89 -6.62 4.78
CA PHE A 82 -3.49 -5.59 3.85
C PHE A 82 -2.18 -5.98 3.20
N PHE A 83 -2.26 -6.30 1.91
CA PHE A 83 -1.11 -6.64 1.08
C PHE A 83 -0.60 -5.38 0.38
N ARG A 84 0.65 -5.03 0.63
CA ARG A 84 1.31 -3.83 0.11
C ARG A 84 2.45 -4.21 -0.80
N GLN A 85 2.56 -3.50 -1.92
CA GLN A 85 3.59 -3.69 -2.91
C GLN A 85 4.16 -2.35 -3.31
N THR A 86 5.49 -2.28 -3.34
CA THR A 86 6.23 -1.10 -3.73
C THR A 86 7.21 -1.45 -4.82
N TRP A 87 7.15 -0.74 -5.95
CA TRP A 87 8.12 -0.87 -7.04
C TRP A 87 8.39 0.49 -7.66
N VAL A 88 9.41 0.58 -8.51
CA VAL A 88 9.77 1.81 -9.21
C VAL A 88 9.47 1.65 -10.69
N ASP A 89 8.66 2.56 -11.25
CA ASP A 89 8.45 2.70 -12.69
C ASP A 89 8.88 4.10 -13.13
N ARG A 90 10.03 4.18 -13.81
CA ARG A 90 10.61 5.44 -14.28
C ARG A 90 9.71 6.16 -15.30
N ARG A 91 8.84 5.44 -16.00
CA ARG A 91 7.90 6.01 -16.98
C ARG A 91 6.82 6.87 -16.32
N LEU A 92 6.60 6.67 -15.02
CA LEU A 92 5.61 7.39 -14.22
C LEU A 92 6.24 8.49 -13.34
N MET A 93 7.49 8.86 -13.61
CA MET A 93 8.11 10.05 -13.02
C MET A 93 7.45 11.30 -13.58
N TYR A 94 7.19 12.27 -12.72
CA TYR A 94 6.60 13.54 -13.14
C TYR A 94 7.19 14.70 -12.36
N GLU A 95 7.16 15.88 -12.96
CA GLU A 95 7.53 17.13 -12.31
C GLU A 95 6.26 17.92 -12.00
N GLY A 96 6.17 18.43 -10.77
CA GLY A 96 5.01 19.18 -10.30
C GLY A 96 5.12 19.57 -8.83
N PRO A 97 4.19 20.42 -8.36
CA PRO A 97 4.15 20.86 -6.96
C PRO A 97 3.66 19.75 -6.01
N VAL A 98 3.09 18.67 -6.54
CA VAL A 98 2.52 17.58 -5.75
C VAL A 98 3.49 16.41 -5.64
N GLU A 99 3.84 16.01 -4.42
CA GLU A 99 4.77 14.90 -4.20
C GLU A 99 4.15 13.51 -4.41
N ILE A 100 2.84 13.37 -4.16
CA ILE A 100 2.14 12.07 -4.18
C ILE A 100 0.81 12.21 -4.93
N LEU A 101 0.70 11.53 -6.07
CA LEU A 101 -0.57 11.35 -6.78
C LEU A 101 -1.32 10.17 -6.18
N ARG A 102 -2.55 10.42 -5.70
CA ARG A 102 -3.47 9.39 -5.23
C ARG A 102 -4.43 9.06 -6.37
N LEU A 103 -4.39 7.84 -6.87
CA LEU A 103 -5.22 7.41 -7.99
C LEU A 103 -6.49 6.70 -7.52
N ASN A 104 -7.54 6.85 -8.32
CA ASN A 104 -8.79 6.11 -8.17
C ASN A 104 -8.67 4.72 -8.84
N ASN A 105 -9.55 3.81 -8.47
CA ASN A 105 -9.56 2.41 -8.89
C ASN A 105 -9.55 2.20 -10.42
N LEU A 106 -10.21 3.09 -11.17
CA LEU A 106 -10.27 3.03 -12.63
C LEU A 106 -8.91 3.26 -13.30
N MET A 107 -7.98 3.93 -12.63
CA MET A 107 -6.66 4.23 -13.19
C MET A 107 -5.64 3.13 -12.87
N VAL A 108 -5.89 2.31 -11.84
CA VAL A 108 -5.03 1.17 -11.49
C VAL A 108 -4.94 0.17 -12.64
N THR A 109 -6.03 -0.02 -13.40
CA THR A 109 -6.04 -0.92 -14.58
C THR A 109 -5.22 -0.39 -15.75
N LYS A 110 -4.94 0.93 -15.79
CA LYS A 110 -4.14 1.56 -16.84
C LYS A 110 -2.64 1.56 -16.55
N VAL A 111 -2.22 1.14 -15.35
CA VAL A 111 -0.82 1.07 -14.96
C VAL A 111 -0.38 -0.39 -14.86
N TRP A 112 0.86 -0.68 -15.22
CA TRP A 112 1.40 -2.03 -15.02
C TRP A 112 1.41 -2.36 -13.53
N THR A 113 0.88 -3.52 -13.17
CA THR A 113 0.87 -4.02 -11.79
C THR A 113 1.45 -5.43 -11.76
N PRO A 114 2.27 -5.78 -10.75
CA PRO A 114 2.84 -7.11 -10.65
C PRO A 114 1.75 -8.16 -10.45
N ASP A 115 1.86 -9.27 -11.17
CA ASP A 115 0.92 -10.40 -11.16
C ASP A 115 1.17 -11.33 -9.96
N THR A 116 1.05 -10.79 -8.76
CA THR A 116 1.32 -11.54 -7.53
C THR A 116 0.16 -12.46 -7.19
N PHE A 117 0.45 -13.74 -7.03
CA PHE A 117 -0.52 -14.78 -6.71
C PHE A 117 -0.05 -15.61 -5.50
N PHE A 118 -1.02 -16.15 -4.75
CA PHE A 118 -0.77 -17.04 -3.63
C PHE A 118 -0.70 -18.48 -4.14
N ARG A 119 0.46 -19.12 -4.02
CA ARG A 119 0.73 -20.46 -4.55
C ARG A 119 -0.06 -21.54 -3.82
N ASN A 120 -0.23 -21.38 -2.51
CA ASN A 120 -1.03 -22.27 -1.68
C ASN A 120 -2.41 -21.69 -1.34
N GLY A 121 -2.86 -20.66 -2.06
CA GLY A 121 -4.22 -20.14 -1.90
C GLY A 121 -5.21 -21.08 -2.57
N LYS A 122 -6.06 -21.77 -1.81
CA LYS A 122 -7.21 -22.53 -2.35
C LYS A 122 -8.26 -21.57 -2.90
N ARG A 123 -8.54 -20.51 -2.15
CA ARG A 123 -9.44 -19.40 -2.54
C ARG A 123 -8.86 -18.09 -2.04
N SER A 124 -8.76 -17.08 -2.91
CA SER A 124 -8.39 -15.73 -2.52
C SER A 124 -9.47 -14.77 -3.01
N VAL A 125 -10.18 -14.14 -2.08
CA VAL A 125 -11.24 -13.18 -2.41
C VAL A 125 -10.68 -11.78 -2.21
N ALA A 126 -10.60 -11.01 -3.30
CA ALA A 126 -10.37 -9.58 -3.21
C ALA A 126 -11.68 -8.91 -2.79
N HIS A 127 -11.67 -8.19 -1.66
CA HIS A 127 -12.88 -7.52 -1.18
C HIS A 127 -13.25 -6.36 -2.11
N ASN A 128 -14.49 -6.36 -2.59
CA ASN A 128 -15.03 -5.33 -3.48
C ASN A 128 -16.13 -4.45 -2.83
N MET A 129 -16.40 -4.54 -1.52
CA MET A 129 -17.43 -3.74 -0.81
C MET A 129 -16.80 -2.85 0.28
N THR A 130 -17.16 -1.57 0.46
CA THR A 130 -18.09 -0.67 -0.27
C THR A 130 -17.46 0.12 -1.44
N ALA A 131 -16.13 0.04 -1.59
CA ALA A 131 -15.36 0.39 -2.78
C ALA A 131 -14.23 -0.64 -2.90
N PRO A 132 -13.67 -0.91 -4.10
CA PRO A 132 -12.41 -1.65 -4.18
C PRO A 132 -11.40 -0.88 -3.33
N ASN A 133 -10.99 -1.43 -2.19
CA ASN A 133 -10.04 -0.77 -1.27
C ASN A 133 -8.61 -0.94 -1.81
N LYS A 134 -8.42 -0.56 -3.07
CA LYS A 134 -7.15 -0.52 -3.78
C LYS A 134 -6.64 0.90 -3.66
N LEU A 135 -5.64 1.08 -2.81
CA LEU A 135 -4.96 2.36 -2.68
C LEU A 135 -3.74 2.33 -3.59
N PHE A 136 -3.71 3.24 -4.55
CA PHE A 136 -2.61 3.36 -5.50
C PHE A 136 -2.03 4.77 -5.42
N ARG A 137 -0.75 4.86 -5.09
CA ARG A 137 -0.03 6.12 -4.94
C ARG A 137 1.21 6.12 -5.83
N ILE A 138 1.39 7.19 -6.60
CA ILE A 138 2.61 7.44 -7.38
C ILE A 138 3.36 8.58 -6.70
N MET A 139 4.59 8.33 -6.29
CA MET A 139 5.51 9.36 -5.83
C MET A 139 6.17 10.04 -7.03
N LYS A 140 6.58 11.29 -6.85
CA LYS A 140 7.27 12.09 -7.86
C LYS A 140 8.46 11.38 -8.53
N ASN A 141 9.21 10.59 -7.76
CA ASN A 141 10.36 9.82 -8.24
C ASN A 141 10.01 8.53 -9.02
N GLY A 142 8.73 8.28 -9.31
CA GLY A 142 8.27 7.07 -10.01
C GLY A 142 8.10 5.85 -9.09
N THR A 143 8.25 6.01 -7.78
CA THR A 143 7.94 4.94 -6.81
C THR A 143 6.43 4.81 -6.70
N ILE A 144 5.95 3.58 -6.83
CA ILE A 144 4.53 3.24 -6.76
C ILE A 144 4.29 2.45 -5.50
N LEU A 145 3.27 2.84 -4.74
CA LEU A 145 2.73 2.07 -3.64
C LEU A 145 1.33 1.60 -4.00
N TYR A 146 1.17 0.28 -4.04
CA TYR A 146 -0.11 -0.38 -4.26
C TYR A 146 -0.49 -1.18 -3.01
N THR A 147 -1.66 -0.89 -2.45
CA THR A 147 -2.19 -1.60 -1.30
C THR A 147 -3.54 -2.19 -1.65
N MET A 148 -3.76 -3.45 -1.29
CA MET A 148 -5.05 -4.13 -1.42
C MET A 148 -5.41 -4.85 -0.13
N ARG A 149 -6.70 -4.89 0.20
CA ARG A 149 -7.22 -5.74 1.26
C ARG A 149 -7.67 -7.08 0.69
N LEU A 150 -7.20 -8.18 1.25
CA LEU A 150 -7.50 -9.53 0.79
C LEU A 150 -7.97 -10.41 1.94
N THR A 151 -8.96 -11.25 1.67
CA THR A 151 -9.19 -12.49 2.46
C THR A 151 -8.52 -13.63 1.70
N ILE A 152 -7.59 -14.30 2.36
CA ILE A 152 -6.82 -15.41 1.80
C ILE A 152 -7.19 -16.68 2.56
N SER A 153 -7.73 -17.66 1.86
CA SER A 153 -7.88 -19.03 2.33
C SER A 153 -6.74 -19.87 1.74
N ALA A 154 -5.80 -20.24 2.59
CA ALA A 154 -4.59 -20.95 2.21
C ALA A 154 -4.56 -22.36 2.79
N GLU A 155 -3.96 -23.27 2.03
CA GLU A 155 -3.75 -24.66 2.43
C GLU A 155 -2.70 -24.72 3.55
N CYS A 156 -3.00 -25.50 4.58
CA CYS A 156 -2.12 -25.86 5.67
C CYS A 156 -2.16 -27.37 5.92
N PRO A 157 -1.15 -28.12 5.45
CA PRO A 157 -1.09 -29.56 5.69
C PRO A 157 -0.73 -29.84 7.15
N MET A 158 -1.75 -30.16 7.96
CA MET A 158 -1.62 -30.46 9.38
C MET A 158 -1.35 -31.97 9.59
N LYS A 159 -0.56 -32.29 10.62
CA LYS A 159 -0.27 -33.67 11.03
C LYS A 159 -0.91 -33.93 12.39
N LEU A 160 -2.10 -34.53 12.36
CA LEU A 160 -2.97 -34.73 13.53
C LEU A 160 -2.58 -35.98 14.36
N VAL A 161 -1.30 -36.15 14.65
CA VAL A 161 -0.78 -37.35 15.34
C VAL A 161 -1.10 -37.31 16.84
N ASN A 162 -1.07 -36.12 17.44
CA ASN A 162 -1.24 -35.92 18.89
C ASN A 162 -2.50 -35.09 19.21
N PHE A 163 -3.55 -35.19 18.39
CA PHE A 163 -4.76 -34.40 18.57
C PHE A 163 -5.36 -34.60 19.97
N PRO A 164 -5.73 -33.53 20.72
CA PRO A 164 -5.72 -32.10 20.36
C PRO A 164 -4.48 -31.31 20.84
N MET A 165 -3.42 -32.00 21.28
CA MET A 165 -2.21 -31.42 21.88
C MET A 165 -1.06 -31.24 20.87
N ASP A 166 -1.40 -31.06 19.59
CA ASP A 166 -0.46 -30.87 18.49
C ASP A 166 -0.20 -29.40 18.15
N GLY A 167 0.98 -29.14 17.57
CA GLY A 167 1.40 -27.83 17.08
C GLY A 167 1.57 -27.85 15.56
N HIS A 168 1.17 -26.77 14.89
CA HIS A 168 1.22 -26.67 13.44
C HIS A 168 1.86 -25.37 12.97
N ALA A 169 2.58 -25.45 11.85
CA ALA A 169 3.15 -24.31 11.15
C ALA A 169 2.53 -24.20 9.76
N CYS A 170 1.65 -23.20 9.57
CA CYS A 170 0.95 -22.97 8.32
C CYS A 170 1.67 -21.89 7.48
N PRO A 171 2.34 -22.24 6.36
CA PRO A 171 3.02 -21.25 5.55
C PRO A 171 2.04 -20.45 4.69
N LEU A 172 2.38 -19.20 4.38
CA LEU A 172 1.77 -18.43 3.30
C LEU A 172 2.80 -18.24 2.19
N LYS A 173 2.53 -18.79 1.00
CA LYS A 173 3.46 -18.75 -0.13
C LYS A 173 2.87 -17.88 -1.25
N PHE A 174 3.59 -16.84 -1.66
CA PHE A 174 3.20 -15.96 -2.76
C PHE A 174 4.37 -15.70 -3.71
N GLY A 175 4.06 -15.30 -4.94
CA GLY A 175 5.06 -14.94 -5.96
C GLY A 175 4.42 -14.40 -7.24
N SER A 176 5.24 -14.04 -8.23
CA SER A 176 4.78 -13.64 -9.58
C SER A 176 4.72 -14.86 -10.52
N CYS A 177 3.70 -14.93 -11.36
CA CYS A 177 3.50 -16.05 -12.30
C CYS A 177 4.39 -15.88 -13.54
N LYS A 178 4.40 -14.68 -14.12
CA LYS A 178 5.10 -14.38 -15.38
C LYS A 178 6.61 -14.27 -15.25
N SER A 179 7.13 -13.93 -14.07
CA SER A 179 8.57 -13.64 -13.90
C SER A 179 9.44 -14.87 -13.60
N CYS A 180 8.87 -16.03 -13.25
CA CYS A 180 9.67 -17.25 -12.96
C CYS A 180 9.78 -18.22 -14.17
N MET A 181 9.28 -17.90 -15.38
CA MET A 181 9.40 -18.79 -16.56
C MET A 181 10.75 -18.73 -17.31
N CYS A 182 11.61 -17.76 -17.02
CA CYS A 182 13.00 -17.78 -17.51
C CYS A 182 13.91 -17.96 -16.29
N GLY A 183 14.83 -18.92 -16.32
CA GLY A 183 15.70 -19.35 -15.21
C GLY A 183 16.55 -18.27 -14.54
N TRP A 184 15.91 -17.38 -13.80
CA TRP A 184 16.49 -16.27 -13.06
C TRP A 184 15.98 -16.34 -11.62
N ARG A 185 16.90 -16.18 -10.66
CA ARG A 185 16.66 -16.26 -9.20
C ARG A 185 15.33 -15.59 -8.83
N CYS A 186 14.31 -16.39 -8.52
CA CYS A 186 13.14 -15.90 -7.82
C CYS A 186 13.64 -15.50 -6.43
N VAL A 187 13.73 -14.20 -6.13
CA VAL A 187 14.01 -13.72 -4.78
C VAL A 187 12.76 -14.09 -3.97
N CYS A 188 12.81 -15.24 -3.32
CA CYS A 188 11.90 -15.53 -2.23
C CYS A 188 12.15 -14.46 -1.17
N VAL A 189 11.22 -13.52 -1.06
CA VAL A 189 11.10 -12.73 0.17
C VAL A 189 10.70 -13.74 1.23
N CYS A 190 11.69 -14.24 1.98
CA CYS A 190 11.43 -14.74 3.32
C CYS A 190 10.79 -13.57 4.05
N VAL A 191 9.46 -13.61 4.20
CA VAL A 191 8.83 -12.91 5.30
C VAL A 191 9.53 -13.48 6.52
N CYS A 192 10.38 -12.68 7.16
CA CYS A 192 10.89 -13.01 8.49
C CYS A 192 9.66 -13.31 9.31
N CYS A 193 9.47 -14.59 9.62
CA CYS A 193 8.56 -15.04 10.64
C CYS A 193 9.11 -14.43 11.93
N GLY A 194 8.68 -13.21 12.25
CA GLY A 194 8.89 -12.64 13.56
C GLY A 194 8.35 -13.67 14.53
N HIS A 195 9.22 -14.20 15.38
CA HIS A 195 8.82 -14.96 16.54
C HIS A 195 7.77 -14.13 17.29
N LEU A 196 6.49 -14.46 17.11
CA LEU A 196 5.48 -14.15 18.12
C LEU A 196 5.69 -15.18 19.23
N SER A 197 6.74 -14.98 20.03
CA SER A 197 6.78 -15.56 21.36
C SER A 197 5.70 -14.85 22.16
N GLN A 198 4.61 -15.55 22.49
CA GLN A 198 3.74 -15.14 23.57
C GLN A 198 4.61 -15.04 24.83
N SER A 199 4.82 -13.82 25.33
CA SER A 199 5.25 -13.62 26.71
C SER A 199 4.10 -14.06 27.60
N THR A 200 4.15 -15.28 28.13
CA THR A 200 3.43 -15.62 29.35
C THR A 200 3.99 -14.74 30.46
N GLY A 201 3.31 -13.62 30.72
CA GLY A 201 3.50 -12.86 31.95
C GLY A 201 2.97 -13.70 33.10
N ASN A 202 3.88 -14.34 33.83
CA ASN A 202 3.63 -14.71 35.21
C ASN A 202 3.58 -13.41 36.02
N SER A 203 2.39 -13.00 36.42
CA SER A 203 2.17 -12.10 37.54
C SER A 203 1.53 -12.92 38.65
N GLN A 204 2.33 -13.07 39.71
CA GLN A 204 2.05 -13.45 41.11
C GLN A 204 0.65 -13.94 41.47
#